data_AF-A0AAD9GQ27-F1
#
_entry.id   AF-A0AAD9GQ27-F1
#
_cell.length_a   1.000
_cell.length_b   1.000
_cell.length_c   1.000
_cell.angle_alpha   90.00
_cell.angle_beta   90.00
_cell.angle_gamma   90.00
#
_symmetry.space_group_name_H-M   'P 1'
#
loop_
_entity.id
_entity.type
_entity.pdbx_description
1 polymer ?
#
loop_
_entity_poly.entity_id
_entity_poly.type
_entity_poly.pdbx_seq_one_letter_code
_entity_poly.pdbx_strand_id
1 'polypeptide(L)'
;MKKISVVSAVGFMLLSSVQAVPMFVTRIPNGDKVPGIKALGHEDTIGEDTTRNLFGIAFEEAGTEWTNELCEADSDEDGQTNGQELGDPCCIWKEDDEPQWTTGVSHPGVKSKTSDSSRWTKLDCEAIRAQAEAKAEAEADAEASKNSPDGGEDSDVDISMGDGNSSGAAVLASSIALAAIPMVMLLLW
;
A
#
# COMPACT_ATOMS: atom_id res chain seq x y z
N MET A 1 -45.40 38.28 -41.87
CA MET A 1 -44.81 38.35 -40.51
C MET A 1 -44.60 36.92 -40.04
N LYS A 2 -43.34 36.44 -39.96
CA LYS A 2 -43.00 35.05 -39.60
C LYS A 2 -42.63 35.02 -38.12
N LYS A 3 -43.40 34.26 -37.32
CA LYS A 3 -43.16 34.07 -35.88
C LYS A 3 -42.06 33.02 -35.71
N ILE A 4 -40.95 33.41 -35.09
CA ILE A 4 -39.84 32.49 -34.76
C ILE A 4 -40.12 31.97 -33.35
N SER A 5 -40.47 30.70 -33.23
CA SER A 5 -40.55 30.02 -31.93
C SER A 5 -39.15 29.58 -31.50
N VAL A 6 -38.69 30.10 -30.37
CA VAL A 6 -37.46 29.69 -29.71
C VAL A 6 -37.77 28.47 -28.85
N VAL A 7 -37.21 27.31 -29.21
CA VAL A 7 -37.27 26.09 -28.39
C VAL A 7 -36.08 26.12 -27.44
N SER A 8 -36.33 26.28 -26.14
CA SER A 8 -35.30 26.21 -25.10
C SER A 8 -35.01 24.74 -24.79
N ALA A 9 -33.85 24.25 -25.21
CA ALA A 9 -33.37 22.92 -24.86
C ALA A 9 -32.76 22.99 -23.44
N VAL A 10 -33.46 22.45 -22.45
CA VAL A 10 -32.95 22.29 -21.09
C VAL A 10 -32.07 21.02 -21.09
N GLY A 11 -30.75 21.21 -21.08
CA GLY A 11 -29.78 20.13 -20.97
C GLY A 11 -29.70 19.61 -19.53
N PHE A 12 -29.91 18.30 -19.34
CA PHE A 12 -29.77 17.62 -18.05
C PHE A 12 -28.28 17.36 -17.78
N MET A 13 -27.65 18.22 -16.98
CA MET A 13 -26.24 18.11 -16.61
C MET A 13 -26.11 17.07 -15.49
N LEU A 14 -25.54 15.90 -15.82
CA LEU A 14 -25.24 14.86 -14.84
C LEU A 14 -24.10 15.34 -13.93
N LEU A 15 -24.46 15.73 -12.71
CA LEU A 15 -23.51 16.07 -11.65
C LEU A 15 -22.92 14.78 -11.08
N SER A 16 -21.70 14.45 -11.51
CA SER A 16 -20.91 13.39 -10.88
C SER A 16 -20.50 13.86 -9.47
N SER A 17 -21.02 13.20 -8.44
CA SER A 17 -20.54 13.41 -7.07
C SER A 17 -19.18 12.72 -6.91
N VAL A 18 -18.11 13.52 -6.79
CA VAL A 18 -16.80 13.03 -6.36
C VAL A 18 -16.80 13.00 -4.84
N GLN A 19 -16.82 11.80 -4.25
CA GLN A 19 -16.49 11.65 -2.83
C GLN A 19 -14.96 11.68 -2.72
N ALA A 20 -14.42 12.77 -2.20
CA ALA A 20 -13.02 12.81 -1.80
C ALA A 20 -12.87 11.92 -0.55
N VAL A 21 -12.32 10.72 -0.71
CA VAL A 21 -11.84 9.92 0.42
C VAL A 21 -10.49 10.53 0.83
N PRO A 22 -10.27 10.87 2.11
CA PRO A 22 -8.98 11.37 2.54
C PRO A 22 -7.91 10.29 2.33
N MET A 23 -7.08 10.45 1.29
CA MET A 23 -6.16 9.42 0.80
C MET A 23 -5.14 8.92 1.82
N PHE A 24 -4.84 9.70 2.86
CA PHE A 24 -3.89 9.29 3.89
C PHE A 24 -4.50 8.36 4.94
N VAL A 25 -5.81 8.44 5.15
CA VAL A 25 -6.51 7.62 6.15
C VAL A 25 -6.53 6.15 5.72
N THR A 26 -6.51 5.87 4.41
CA THR A 26 -6.42 4.51 3.88
C THR A 26 -5.03 3.90 4.04
N ARG A 27 -4.00 4.71 4.25
CA ARG A 27 -2.61 4.29 4.46
C ARG A 27 -2.27 4.00 5.92
N ILE A 28 -3.27 4.01 6.79
CA ILE A 28 -3.12 3.81 8.24
C ILE A 28 -4.09 2.68 8.64
N PRO A 29 -3.64 1.66 9.39
CA PRO A 29 -4.54 0.61 9.84
C PRO A 29 -5.68 1.22 10.66
N ASN A 30 -6.92 0.88 10.31
CA ASN A 30 -8.11 1.41 10.97
C ASN A 30 -8.20 2.95 11.03
N GLY A 31 -7.55 3.67 10.12
CA GLY A 31 -7.51 5.14 10.14
C GLY A 31 -8.91 5.78 10.12
N ASP A 32 -9.89 5.11 9.50
CA ASP A 32 -11.28 5.52 9.38
C ASP A 32 -12.20 4.94 10.46
N LYS A 33 -11.67 4.10 11.35
CA LYS A 33 -12.44 3.38 12.38
C LYS A 33 -12.17 3.89 13.79
N VAL A 34 -11.33 4.91 13.95
CA VAL A 34 -11.14 5.57 15.25
C VAL A 34 -12.44 6.30 15.64
N PRO A 35 -13.06 6.00 16.81
CA PRO A 35 -14.40 6.50 17.13
C PRO A 35 -14.51 8.04 17.15
N GLY A 36 -15.38 8.59 16.31
CA GLY A 36 -15.66 10.02 16.26
C GLY A 36 -14.64 10.86 15.49
N ILE A 37 -13.70 10.22 14.78
CA ILE A 37 -12.61 10.87 14.06
C ILE A 37 -12.82 10.69 12.56
N LYS A 38 -12.75 11.78 11.79
CA LYS A 38 -12.81 11.76 10.33
C LYS A 38 -11.46 12.05 9.68
N ALA A 39 -10.62 12.81 10.37
CA ALA A 39 -9.31 13.23 9.92
C ALA A 39 -8.27 12.85 10.98
N LEU A 40 -7.91 11.56 11.01
CA LEU A 40 -6.83 11.08 11.86
C LEU A 40 -5.52 11.82 11.53
N GLY A 41 -4.79 12.22 12.55
CA GLY A 41 -3.57 13.03 12.41
C GLY A 41 -3.79 14.56 12.46
N HIS A 42 -5.02 15.06 12.50
CA HIS A 42 -5.31 16.49 12.68
C HIS A 42 -5.80 16.79 14.10
N GLU A 43 -5.59 18.01 14.58
CA GLU A 43 -6.08 18.44 15.91
C GLU A 43 -7.61 18.58 15.95
N ASP A 44 -8.22 19.04 14.85
CA ASP A 44 -9.66 19.29 14.76
C ASP A 44 -10.50 18.02 14.56
N THR A 45 -9.85 16.88 14.29
CA THR A 45 -10.43 15.54 14.03
C THR A 45 -11.38 15.45 12.84
N ILE A 46 -11.71 16.57 12.19
CA ILE A 46 -12.68 16.67 11.09
C ILE A 46 -12.02 17.07 9.76
N GLY A 47 -10.80 17.62 9.79
CA GLY A 47 -10.02 17.94 8.59
C GLY A 47 -10.41 19.27 7.94
N GLU A 48 -10.98 20.20 8.70
CA GLU A 48 -11.20 21.59 8.27
C GLU A 48 -9.94 22.45 8.47
N ASP A 49 -9.08 22.09 9.43
CA ASP A 49 -7.76 22.69 9.65
C ASP A 49 -6.62 21.77 9.17
N THR A 50 -5.49 22.37 8.84
CA THR A 50 -4.21 21.76 8.50
C THR A 50 -3.32 21.47 9.71
N THR A 51 -3.68 21.97 10.90
CA THR A 51 -2.90 21.74 12.13
C THR A 51 -2.89 20.25 12.49
N ARG A 52 -1.69 19.67 12.53
CA ARG A 52 -1.47 18.25 12.83
C ARG A 52 -1.24 18.02 14.31
N ASN A 53 -1.80 16.92 14.81
CA ASN A 53 -1.46 16.42 16.15
C ASN A 53 -0.12 15.66 16.12
N LEU A 54 0.35 15.19 17.27
CA LEU A 54 1.66 14.52 17.38
C LEU A 54 1.80 13.30 16.45
N PHE A 55 0.76 12.47 16.35
CA PHE A 55 0.73 11.35 15.42
C PHE A 55 0.77 11.82 13.95
N GLY A 56 0.02 12.86 13.60
CA GLY A 56 0.03 13.41 12.24
C GLY A 56 1.38 13.98 11.83
N ILE A 57 2.12 14.57 12.77
CA ILE A 57 3.50 15.02 12.57
C ILE A 57 4.41 13.81 12.35
N ALA A 58 4.33 12.79 13.21
CA ALA A 58 5.13 11.57 13.06
C ALA A 58 4.84 10.83 11.73
N PHE A 59 3.58 10.79 11.30
CA PHE A 59 3.19 10.22 10.02
C PHE A 59 3.75 11.02 8.83
N GLU A 60 3.79 12.35 8.92
CA GLU A 60 4.45 13.18 7.91
C GLU A 60 5.96 12.95 7.87
N GLU A 61 6.61 12.86 9.03
CA GLU A 61 8.06 12.57 9.15
C GLU A 61 8.42 11.17 8.61
N ALA A 62 7.50 10.21 8.74
CA ALA A 62 7.60 8.88 8.14
C ALA A 62 7.31 8.86 6.62
N GLY A 63 7.15 10.02 5.98
CA GLY A 63 6.90 10.11 4.54
C GLY A 63 5.46 9.84 4.13
N THR A 64 4.50 9.96 5.06
CA THR A 64 3.07 9.64 4.86
C THR A 64 2.82 8.17 4.51
N GLU A 65 3.62 7.30 5.11
CA GLU A 65 3.57 5.84 4.99
C GLU A 65 3.48 5.19 6.37
N TRP A 66 2.83 4.03 6.44
CA TRP A 66 2.82 3.20 7.64
C TRP A 66 4.11 2.37 7.73
N THR A 67 5.17 3.00 8.22
CA THR A 67 6.47 2.33 8.40
C THR A 67 6.52 1.55 9.70
N ASN A 68 7.48 0.62 9.82
CA ASN A 68 7.74 -0.06 11.08
C ASN A 68 8.07 0.93 12.20
N GLU A 69 8.91 1.92 11.90
CA GLU A 69 9.32 2.94 12.87
C GLU A 69 8.13 3.75 13.37
N LEU A 70 7.20 4.12 12.48
CA LEU A 70 5.97 4.81 12.88
C LEU A 70 5.06 3.89 13.70
N CYS A 71 4.88 2.64 13.28
CA CYS A 71 4.04 1.67 13.98
C CYS A 71 4.54 1.39 15.41
N GLU A 72 5.86 1.29 15.60
CA GLU A 72 6.50 1.05 16.90
C GLU A 72 6.62 2.31 17.77
N ALA A 73 6.49 3.49 17.18
CA ALA A 73 6.54 4.75 17.93
C ALA A 73 5.31 4.91 18.84
N ASP A 74 5.53 5.55 19.99
CA ASP A 74 4.51 6.04 20.91
C ASP A 74 4.40 7.56 20.71
N SER A 75 3.60 7.98 19.73
CA SER A 75 3.60 9.36 19.23
C SER A 75 3.08 10.36 20.25
N ASP A 76 2.16 9.96 21.11
CA ASP A 76 1.61 10.81 22.16
C ASP A 76 2.20 10.54 23.55
N GLU A 77 3.09 9.57 23.72
CA GLU A 77 3.78 9.20 24.96
C GLU A 77 2.81 8.76 26.08
N ASP A 78 1.83 7.91 25.73
CA ASP A 78 0.88 7.30 26.67
C ASP A 78 1.30 5.90 27.14
N GLY A 79 2.37 5.36 26.57
CA GLY A 79 2.93 4.04 26.85
C GLY A 79 2.45 2.94 25.89
N GLN A 80 1.65 3.27 24.87
CA GLN A 80 1.30 2.35 23.79
C GLN A 80 1.93 2.79 22.47
N THR A 81 2.24 1.81 21.63
CA THR A 81 2.69 2.13 20.27
C THR A 81 1.49 2.47 19.39
N ASN A 82 1.72 3.25 18.33
CA ASN A 82 0.72 3.56 17.32
C ASN A 82 0.06 2.29 16.76
N GLY A 83 0.84 1.23 16.55
CA GLY A 83 0.36 -0.08 16.14
C GLY A 83 -0.55 -0.76 17.16
N GLN A 84 -0.25 -0.69 18.46
CA GLN A 84 -1.13 -1.21 19.52
C GLN A 84 -2.46 -0.47 19.56
N GLU A 85 -2.48 0.82 19.24
CA GLU A 85 -3.70 1.59 19.26
C GLU A 85 -4.55 1.38 18.00
N LEU A 86 -3.89 1.31 16.85
CA LEU A 86 -4.52 1.24 15.54
C LEU A 86 -4.73 -0.19 15.02
N GLY A 87 -4.41 -1.21 15.81
CA GLY A 87 -4.71 -2.61 15.47
C GLY A 87 -3.67 -3.34 14.66
N ASP A 88 -2.43 -2.84 14.65
CA ASP A 88 -1.25 -3.49 14.09
C ASP A 88 -0.12 -3.59 15.14
N PRO A 89 -0.29 -4.34 16.24
CA PRO A 89 0.69 -4.41 17.32
C PRO A 89 2.02 -5.09 16.94
N CYS A 90 2.07 -5.79 15.80
CA CYS A 90 3.25 -6.48 15.32
C CYS A 90 3.90 -5.80 14.10
N CYS A 91 3.37 -4.65 13.69
CA CYS A 91 3.91 -3.85 12.59
C CYS A 91 4.07 -4.65 11.28
N ILE A 92 3.03 -5.41 10.93
CA ILE A 92 3.01 -6.20 9.70
C ILE A 92 1.99 -5.70 8.69
N TRP A 93 1.10 -4.78 9.09
CA TRP A 93 0.04 -4.31 8.24
C TRP A 93 0.59 -3.54 7.05
N LYS A 94 0.01 -3.78 5.88
CA LYS A 94 0.26 -3.03 4.65
C LYS A 94 -1.06 -2.46 4.14
N GLU A 95 -0.99 -1.46 3.26
CA GLU A 95 -2.18 -0.89 2.63
C GLU A 95 -3.04 -2.02 2.03
N ASP A 96 -4.35 -1.95 2.29
CA ASP A 96 -5.36 -2.96 1.95
C ASP A 96 -5.36 -4.29 2.75
N ASP A 97 -4.41 -4.53 3.67
CA ASP A 97 -4.47 -5.69 4.57
C ASP A 97 -5.56 -5.54 5.65
N GLU A 98 -5.96 -6.65 6.25
CA GLU A 98 -6.79 -6.62 7.45
C GLU A 98 -5.90 -6.46 8.71
N PRO A 99 -6.11 -5.42 9.54
CA PRO A 99 -5.40 -5.30 10.81
C PRO A 99 -5.74 -6.45 11.77
N GLN A 100 -4.89 -6.68 12.78
CA GLN A 100 -5.09 -7.72 13.79
C GLN A 100 -6.42 -7.58 14.56
N TRP A 101 -6.91 -6.34 14.71
CA TRP A 101 -8.27 -6.07 15.12
C TRP A 101 -8.78 -4.77 14.51
N THR A 102 -10.09 -4.66 14.39
CA THR A 102 -10.76 -3.50 13.77
C THR A 102 -11.70 -2.75 14.71
N THR A 103 -11.87 -3.23 15.93
CA THR A 103 -12.74 -2.63 16.96
C THR A 103 -11.97 -2.33 18.21
N GLY A 104 -12.40 -1.35 19.01
CA GLY A 104 -11.71 -0.94 20.23
C GLY A 104 -10.31 -0.34 19.98
N VAL A 105 -10.11 0.25 18.81
CA VAL A 105 -8.93 1.07 18.50
C VAL A 105 -9.02 2.41 19.25
N SER A 106 -7.87 3.05 19.45
CA SER A 106 -7.76 4.36 20.11
C SER A 106 -7.08 5.40 19.22
N HIS A 107 -6.89 6.61 19.74
CA HIS A 107 -6.42 7.75 18.96
C HIS A 107 -4.95 8.03 19.30
N PRO A 108 -3.99 7.74 18.39
CA PRO A 108 -2.54 7.77 18.66
C PRO A 108 -1.89 9.14 18.86
N GLY A 109 -2.69 10.20 18.75
CA GLY A 109 -2.28 11.58 19.06
C GLY A 109 -2.92 12.16 20.32
N VAL A 110 -3.61 11.36 21.15
CA VAL A 110 -4.33 11.83 22.34
C VAL A 110 -4.11 10.90 23.54
N LYS A 111 -3.16 11.26 24.41
CA LYS A 111 -2.74 10.52 25.63
C LYS A 111 -3.82 9.93 26.54
N SER A 112 -5.04 10.48 26.49
CA SER A 112 -6.16 10.02 27.32
C SER A 112 -6.98 8.90 26.68
N LYS A 113 -6.62 8.47 25.48
CA LYS A 113 -7.34 7.49 24.66
C LYS A 113 -6.44 6.29 24.46
N THR A 114 -6.67 5.26 25.25
CA THR A 114 -5.88 4.02 25.18
C THR A 114 -6.71 2.84 24.67
N SER A 115 -6.03 1.86 24.09
CA SER A 115 -6.60 0.56 23.73
C SER A 115 -6.46 -0.45 24.87
N ASP A 116 -7.23 -1.53 24.83
CA ASP A 116 -7.15 -2.59 25.85
C ASP A 116 -5.86 -3.41 25.68
N SER A 117 -4.92 -3.24 26.60
CA SER A 117 -3.61 -3.91 26.56
C SER A 117 -3.65 -5.42 26.63
N SER A 118 -4.75 -6.01 27.11
CA SER A 118 -4.92 -7.46 27.09
C SER A 118 -4.86 -8.06 25.67
N ARG A 119 -5.07 -7.25 24.64
CA ARG A 119 -5.07 -7.65 23.23
C ARG A 119 -3.70 -8.05 22.69
N TRP A 120 -2.63 -7.39 23.12
CA TRP A 120 -1.27 -7.71 22.67
C TRP A 120 -0.42 -8.44 23.71
N THR A 121 -0.84 -8.48 24.99
CA THR A 121 -0.08 -9.19 26.04
C THR A 121 0.17 -10.68 25.80
N LYS A 122 -0.65 -11.34 24.97
CA LYS A 122 -0.52 -12.76 24.64
C LYS A 122 -0.11 -12.99 23.18
N LEU A 123 0.23 -11.92 22.48
CA LEU A 123 0.50 -11.95 21.06
C LEU A 123 1.98 -12.30 20.84
N ASP A 124 2.23 -13.30 20.01
CA ASP A 124 3.58 -13.67 19.60
C ASP A 124 3.88 -12.99 18.25
N CYS A 125 4.47 -11.80 18.31
CA CYS A 125 4.78 -11.03 17.10
C CYS A 125 5.88 -11.66 16.26
N GLU A 126 6.73 -12.52 16.82
CA GLU A 126 7.71 -13.27 16.03
C GLU A 126 7.00 -14.28 15.14
N ALA A 127 6.08 -15.07 15.72
CA ALA A 127 5.28 -16.03 14.96
C ALA A 127 4.37 -15.35 13.92
N ILE A 128 3.76 -14.22 14.26
CA ILE A 128 2.89 -13.47 13.34
C ILE A 128 3.66 -12.90 12.17
N ARG A 129 4.83 -12.30 12.41
CA ARG A 129 5.70 -11.80 11.33
C ARG A 129 6.14 -12.92 10.40
N ALA A 130 6.55 -14.07 10.95
CA ALA A 130 6.93 -15.23 10.15
C ALA A 130 5.76 -15.74 9.29
N GLN A 131 4.54 -15.75 9.81
CA GLN A 131 3.35 -16.12 9.04
C GLN A 131 3.05 -15.11 7.93
N ALA A 132 3.20 -13.82 8.18
CA ALA A 132 3.00 -12.77 7.19
C ALA A 132 4.03 -12.84 6.05
N GLU A 133 5.30 -13.09 6.37
CA GLU A 133 6.36 -13.31 5.40
C GLU A 133 6.09 -14.54 4.52
N ALA A 134 5.72 -15.68 5.12
CA ALA A 134 5.39 -16.89 4.39
C ALA A 134 4.14 -16.73 3.49
N LYS A 135 3.13 -15.99 3.95
CA LYS A 135 1.95 -15.66 3.13
C LYS A 135 2.36 -14.81 1.92
N ALA A 136 3.17 -13.78 2.12
CA ALA A 136 3.64 -12.91 1.04
C ALA A 136 4.45 -13.67 -0.02
N GLU A 137 5.30 -14.62 0.39
CA GLU A 137 6.04 -15.50 -0.52
C GLU A 137 5.09 -16.38 -1.37
N ALA A 138 4.11 -17.01 -0.73
CA ALA A 138 3.13 -17.83 -1.42
C ALA A 138 2.27 -17.04 -2.43
N GLU A 139 1.90 -15.80 -2.09
CA GLU A 139 1.17 -14.90 -2.99
C GLU A 139 2.02 -14.44 -4.18
N ALA A 140 3.31 -14.15 -3.96
CA ALA A 140 4.24 -13.82 -5.04
C ALA A 140 4.42 -14.98 -6.04
N ASP A 141 4.56 -16.21 -5.54
CA ASP A 141 4.65 -17.41 -6.38
C ASP A 141 3.36 -17.66 -7.17
N ALA A 142 2.20 -17.44 -6.55
CA ALA A 142 0.90 -17.58 -7.20
C ALA A 142 0.69 -16.54 -8.32
N GLU A 143 1.13 -15.29 -8.14
CA GLU A 143 1.09 -14.25 -9.16
C GLU A 143 2.09 -14.52 -10.30
N ALA A 144 3.29 -15.02 -9.99
CA ALA A 144 4.26 -15.43 -11.01
C ALA A 144 3.73 -16.55 -11.92
N SER A 145 2.98 -17.51 -11.36
CA SER A 145 2.37 -18.60 -12.14
C SER A 145 1.27 -18.14 -13.11
N LYS A 146 0.62 -16.99 -12.88
CA LYS A 146 -0.44 -16.46 -13.76
C LYS A 146 0.09 -15.69 -14.97
N ASN A 147 1.32 -15.16 -14.88
CA ASN A 147 1.94 -14.35 -15.93
C ASN A 147 2.81 -15.17 -16.91
N SER A 148 2.82 -16.49 -16.80
CA SER A 148 3.51 -17.37 -17.76
C SER A 148 2.75 -17.34 -19.10
N PRO A 149 3.37 -16.95 -20.23
CA PRO A 149 2.72 -16.97 -21.53
C PRO A 149 2.43 -18.43 -21.89
N ASP A 150 1.15 -18.78 -21.98
CA ASP A 150 0.67 -20.00 -22.62
C ASP A 150 1.14 -20.00 -24.08
N GLY A 151 2.31 -20.59 -24.30
CA GLY A 151 2.83 -20.92 -25.62
C GLY A 151 1.95 -22.01 -26.17
N GLY A 152 0.91 -21.60 -26.89
CA GLY A 152 -0.05 -22.48 -27.54
C GLY A 152 0.66 -23.63 -28.25
N GLU A 153 0.19 -24.83 -27.94
CA GLU A 153 0.34 -26.02 -28.78
C GLU A 153 0.12 -25.63 -30.24
N ASP A 154 1.16 -25.72 -31.07
CA ASP A 154 0.93 -26.10 -32.44
C ASP A 154 1.87 -27.23 -32.85
N SER A 155 1.18 -28.20 -33.42
CA SER A 155 1.49 -29.58 -33.75
C SER A 155 2.79 -29.81 -34.53
N ASP A 156 3.43 -30.94 -34.23
CA ASP A 156 4.49 -31.56 -35.01
C ASP A 156 4.08 -31.70 -36.49
N VAL A 157 4.74 -30.96 -37.38
CA VAL A 157 4.79 -31.27 -38.82
C VAL A 157 6.22 -31.65 -39.16
N ASP A 158 6.43 -32.97 -39.29
CA ASP A 158 7.63 -33.59 -39.83
C ASP A 158 7.69 -33.38 -41.35
N ILE A 159 8.66 -32.62 -41.85
CA ILE A 159 9.10 -32.67 -43.26
C ILE A 159 10.64 -32.69 -43.34
N SER A 160 11.13 -33.81 -43.83
CA SER A 160 12.52 -34.14 -44.13
C SER A 160 13.11 -33.36 -45.32
N MET A 161 14.34 -32.85 -45.09
CA MET A 161 15.51 -32.67 -45.97
C MET A 161 15.36 -32.04 -47.37
N GLY A 162 16.05 -30.90 -47.53
CA GLY A 162 16.56 -30.39 -48.81
C GLY A 162 17.68 -29.38 -48.60
N ASP A 163 18.92 -29.76 -48.95
CA ASP A 163 20.12 -28.91 -48.91
C ASP A 163 20.00 -27.67 -49.80
N GLY A 164 20.41 -26.51 -49.28
CA GLY A 164 20.42 -25.24 -50.01
C GLY A 164 21.22 -24.14 -49.30
N ASN A 165 22.49 -24.03 -49.67
CA ASN A 165 23.45 -22.99 -49.27
C ASN A 165 22.98 -21.55 -49.64
N SER A 166 22.91 -20.63 -48.67
CA SER A 166 23.62 -19.32 -48.68
C SER A 166 23.06 -18.29 -47.66
N SER A 167 24.01 -17.68 -46.93
CA SER A 167 24.11 -16.27 -46.48
C SER A 167 22.92 -15.56 -45.80
N GLY A 168 23.09 -15.20 -44.53
CA GLY A 168 22.34 -14.11 -43.90
C GLY A 168 22.41 -14.08 -42.37
N ALA A 169 22.84 -12.96 -41.80
CA ALA A 169 23.18 -12.72 -40.40
C ALA A 169 22.01 -12.74 -39.39
N ALA A 170 22.29 -13.11 -38.14
CA ALA A 170 21.87 -12.46 -36.87
C ALA A 170 22.15 -13.40 -35.66
N VAL A 171 23.11 -13.10 -34.78
CA VAL A 171 22.95 -12.61 -33.37
C VAL A 171 21.88 -13.40 -32.55
N LEU A 172 22.11 -13.96 -31.36
CA LEU A 172 22.92 -13.58 -30.19
C LEU A 172 23.31 -14.84 -29.37
N ALA A 173 24.55 -14.90 -28.87
CA ALA A 173 24.99 -15.91 -27.90
C ALA A 173 24.63 -15.45 -26.48
N SER A 174 23.82 -16.24 -25.77
CA SER A 174 23.55 -16.07 -24.34
C SER A 174 24.47 -16.99 -23.55
N SER A 175 25.39 -16.43 -22.76
CA SER A 175 26.13 -17.14 -21.72
C SER A 175 26.64 -16.16 -20.67
N ILE A 176 25.92 -16.13 -19.55
CA ILE A 176 26.39 -16.11 -18.15
C ILE A 176 27.75 -15.43 -17.88
N ALA A 177 27.74 -14.33 -17.13
CA ALA A 177 28.82 -13.99 -16.19
C ALA A 177 28.39 -12.97 -15.12
N LEU A 178 28.61 -13.37 -13.86
CA LEU A 178 28.67 -12.57 -12.63
C LEU A 178 29.55 -11.30 -12.78
N ALA A 179 29.11 -10.16 -12.25
CA ALA A 179 29.97 -9.06 -11.77
C ALA A 179 29.15 -8.15 -10.84
N ALA A 180 29.37 -8.21 -9.52
CA ALA A 180 30.36 -7.41 -8.78
C ALA A 180 29.96 -5.94 -8.63
N ILE A 181 29.53 -5.62 -7.40
CA ILE A 181 29.24 -4.30 -6.85
C ILE A 181 30.53 -3.45 -6.83
N PRO A 182 30.54 -2.20 -7.30
CA PRO A 182 31.56 -1.23 -6.93
C PRO A 182 31.04 -0.30 -5.83
N MET A 183 31.61 -0.50 -4.64
CA MET A 183 31.72 0.53 -3.59
C MET A 183 32.82 1.52 -3.98
N VAL A 184 32.74 2.76 -3.46
CA VAL A 184 33.79 3.81 -3.23
C VAL A 184 33.25 5.19 -3.70
N MET A 185 32.74 6.03 -2.79
CA MET A 185 33.45 7.12 -2.06
C MET A 185 34.18 8.09 -3.00
N LEU A 186 33.97 9.40 -3.02
CA LEU A 186 34.08 10.42 -1.97
C LEU A 186 33.71 11.77 -2.64
N LEU A 187 33.31 12.79 -1.88
CA LEU A 187 34.00 14.09 -1.92
C LEU A 187 33.56 14.96 -0.74
N LEU A 188 34.56 15.29 0.07
CA LEU A 188 34.58 16.34 1.07
C LEU A 188 34.51 17.71 0.37
N TRP A 189 33.73 18.61 0.95
CA TRP A 189 34.12 19.99 1.26
C TRP A 189 33.49 20.40 2.59
#